data_AF-A0A4S0UW09-F1
#
_entry.id   AF-A0A4S0UW09-F1
#
_cell.length_a   1.000
_cell.length_b   1.000
_cell.length_c   1.000
_cell.angle_alpha   90.00
_cell.angle_beta   90.00
_cell.angle_gamma   90.00
#
_symmetry.space_group_name_H-M   'P 1'
#
loop_
_entity.id
_entity.type
_entity.pdbx_description
1 polymer ?
#
loop_
_entity_poly.entity_id
_entity_poly.type
_entity_poly.pdbx_seq_one_letter_code
_entity_poly.pdbx_strand_id
1 'polypeptide(L)' 'MSMFDRTLEYIDQLQHANTAEAVCERLLDVTSGFGLTALMAGTVPQPGTPRSQQKDHVLLCDWPGEWLEGYVA' A
#
# COMPACT_ATOMS: atom_id res chain seq x y z
N MET A 1 16.39 20.12 -8.46
CA MET A 1 15.81 19.61 -7.21
C MET A 1 16.74 18.54 -6.67
N SER A 2 17.05 18.59 -5.37
CA SER A 2 17.85 17.54 -4.72
C SER A 2 16.99 16.30 -4.46
N MET A 3 17.63 15.15 -4.22
CA MET A 3 16.92 13.92 -3.83
C MET A 3 16.14 14.09 -2.52
N PHE A 4 16.61 14.97 -1.63
CA PHE A 4 15.95 15.29 -0.37
C PHE A 4 14.64 16.06 -0.58
N ASP A 5 14.64 17.07 -1.45
CA ASP A 5 13.42 17.84 -1.76
C ASP A 5 12.32 16.94 -2.33
N ARG A 6 12.71 16.01 -3.21
CA ARG A 6 11.78 15.05 -3.83
C ARG A 6 11.19 14.06 -2.82
N THR A 7 11.98 13.65 -1.83
CA THR A 7 11.50 12.81 -0.72
C THR A 7 10.49 13.55 0.15
N LEU A 8 10.75 14.83 0.47
CA LEU A 8 9.82 15.62 1.29
C LEU A 8 8.50 15.88 0.56
N GLU A 9 8.56 16.23 -0.72
CA GLU A 9 7.37 16.39 -1.56
C GLU A 9 6.54 15.10 -1.60
N TYR A 10 7.20 13.94 -1.70
CA TYR A 10 6.50 12.66 -1.68
C TYR A 10 5.82 12.37 -0.33
N ILE A 11 6.51 12.63 0.79
CA ILE A 11 5.94 12.47 2.14
C ILE A 11 4.71 13.38 2.29
N ASP A 12 4.79 14.62 1.83
CA ASP A 12 3.68 15.57 1.88
C ASP A 12 2.49 15.09 1.04
N GLN A 13 2.71 14.63 -0.19
CA GLN A 13 1.65 14.06 -1.03
C GLN A 13 0.99 12.83 -0.39
N LEU A 14 1.77 11.97 0.27
CA LEU A 14 1.25 10.80 0.97
C LEU A 14 0.42 11.19 2.20
N GLN A 15 0.82 12.22 2.94
CA GLN A 15 0.06 12.74 4.10
C GLN A 15 -1.29 13.35 3.70
N HIS A 16 -1.40 13.89 2.49
CA HIS A 16 -2.64 14.45 1.95
C HIS A 16 -3.53 13.41 1.24
N ALA A 17 -3.10 12.15 1.13
CA ALA A 17 -3.90 11.07 0.56
C ALA A 17 -4.96 10.59 1.57
N ASN A 18 -6.22 11.00 1.34
CA ASN A 18 -7.33 10.74 2.27
C ASN A 18 -8.09 9.44 2.00
N THR A 19 -7.65 8.65 1.02
CA THR A 19 -8.26 7.36 0.67
C THR A 19 -7.19 6.30 0.55
N ALA A 20 -7.56 5.05 0.80
CA ALA A 20 -6.69 3.91 0.67
C ALA A 20 -6.12 3.77 -0.76
N GLU A 21 -6.96 4.02 -1.76
CA GLU A 21 -6.61 4.02 -3.17
C GLU A 21 -5.56 5.10 -3.47
N ALA A 22 -5.76 6.32 -2.96
CA ALA A 22 -4.81 7.42 -3.17
C ALA A 22 -3.45 7.13 -2.50
N VAL A 23 -3.45 6.52 -1.31
CA VAL A 23 -2.21 6.09 -0.64
C VAL A 23 -1.46 5.06 -1.50
N CYS A 24 -2.19 4.08 -2.02
CA CYS A 24 -1.63 3.06 -2.90
C CYS A 24 -1.08 3.61 -4.22
N GLU A 25 -1.82 4.48 -4.91
CA GLU A 25 -1.37 5.09 -6.16
C GLU A 25 -0.06 5.83 -5.96
N ARG A 26 0.09 6.57 -4.84
CA ARG A 26 1.34 7.28 -4.50
C ARG A 26 2.49 6.31 -4.24
N LEU A 27 2.24 5.24 -3.48
CA LEU A 27 3.25 4.20 -3.21
C LEU A 27 3.68 3.47 -4.49
N LEU A 28 2.75 3.16 -5.38
CA LEU A 28 3.05 2.56 -6.68
C LEU A 28 3.82 3.53 -7.58
N ASP A 29 3.47 4.82 -7.63
CA ASP A 29 4.15 5.82 -8.44
C ASP A 29 5.65 5.89 -8.10
N VAL A 30 6.01 5.94 -6.81
CA VAL A 30 7.42 5.93 -6.38
C VAL A 30 8.10 4.60 -6.67
N THR A 31 7.42 3.48 -6.43
CA THR A 31 8.04 2.16 -6.57
C THR A 31 8.13 1.68 -8.02
N SER A 32 7.32 2.24 -8.93
CA SER A 32 7.35 1.96 -10.36
C SER A 32 8.68 2.31 -11.01
N GLY A 33 9.35 3.37 -10.52
CA GLY A 33 10.71 3.74 -10.93
C GLY A 33 11.76 2.66 -10.63
N PHE A 34 11.44 1.69 -9.78
CA PHE A 34 12.27 0.53 -9.45
C PHE A 34 11.75 -0.78 -10.09
N GLY A 35 10.73 -0.71 -10.94
CA GLY A 35 10.13 -1.86 -11.63
C GLY A 35 9.05 -2.60 -10.84
N LEU A 36 8.56 -2.03 -9.73
CA LEU A 36 7.43 -2.61 -9.01
C LEU A 36 6.13 -2.24 -9.72
N THR A 37 5.25 -3.23 -9.90
CA THR A 37 3.98 -3.07 -10.61
C THR A 37 2.76 -3.36 -9.74
N ALA A 38 2.98 -3.81 -8.51
CA ALA A 38 1.91 -4.18 -7.58
C ALA A 38 2.39 -3.97 -6.14
N LEU A 39 1.46 -3.57 -5.26
CA LEU A 39 1.72 -3.31 -3.86
C LEU A 39 0.61 -3.93 -3.00
N MET A 40 1.02 -4.63 -1.95
CA MET A 40 0.15 -5.03 -0.85
C MET A 40 0.47 -4.13 0.35
N ALA A 41 -0.46 -3.28 0.71
CA ALA A 41 -0.42 -2.53 1.96
C ALA A 41 -1.38 -3.18 2.95
N GLY A 42 -1.06 -3.15 4.23
CA GLY A 42 -2.01 -3.60 5.23
C GLY A 42 -1.71 -2.96 6.57
N THR A 43 -2.77 -2.68 7.32
CA THR A 43 -2.61 -2.25 8.71
C THR A 43 -2.42 -3.49 9.59
N VAL A 44 -1.49 -3.43 10.53
CA VAL A 44 -1.30 -4.54 11.48
C VAL A 44 -2.55 -4.67 12.35
N PRO A 45 -3.27 -5.81 12.31
CA PRO A 45 -4.47 -5.99 13.13
C PRO A 45 -4.08 -6.03 14.61
N GLN A 46 -4.96 -5.50 15.47
CA GLN A 46 -4.73 -5.55 16.92
C GLN A 46 -4.91 -6.98 17.46
N PRO A 47 -4.26 -7.34 18.58
CA PRO A 47 -4.48 -8.62 19.23
C PRO A 47 -5.97 -8.86 19.50
N GLY A 48 -6.52 -9.95 18.98
CA GLY A 48 -7.95 -10.29 19.11
C GLY A 48 -8.83 -9.96 17.89
N THR A 49 -8.27 -9.37 16.83
CA THR A 49 -9.02 -9.10 15.59
C THR A 49 -9.48 -10.42 14.94
N PRO A 50 -10.80 -10.60 14.71
CA PRO A 50 -11.35 -11.81 14.07
C PRO A 50 -10.71 -12.07 12.70
N ARG A 51 -10.42 -13.33 12.37
CA ARG A 51 -9.86 -13.73 11.07
C ARG A 51 -10.68 -13.23 9.87
N SER A 52 -12.00 -13.10 10.02
CA SER A 52 -12.88 -12.55 8.99
C SER A 52 -12.66 -11.07 8.70
N GLN A 53 -12.21 -10.29 9.69
CA GLN A 53 -11.92 -8.86 9.56
C GLN A 53 -10.46 -8.58 9.19
N GLN A 54 -9.57 -9.58 9.25
CA GLN A 54 -8.17 -9.41 8.83
C GLN A 54 -8.04 -9.04 7.35
N LYS A 55 -8.97 -9.48 6.49
CA LYS A 55 -9.00 -9.12 5.08
C LYS A 55 -9.34 -7.65 4.85
N ASP A 56 -10.14 -7.04 5.73
CA ASP A 56 -10.51 -5.61 5.66
C ASP A 56 -9.32 -4.69 6.01
N HIS A 57 -8.26 -5.26 6.59
CA HIS A 57 -7.02 -4.56 6.89
C HIS A 57 -5.98 -4.63 5.77
N VAL A 58 -6.27 -5.32 4.66
CA VAL A 58 -5.36 -5.48 3.51
C VAL A 58 -5.86 -4.64 2.33
N LEU A 59 -5.04 -3.69 1.91
CA LEU A 59 -5.19 -2.90 0.71
C LEU A 59 -4.34 -3.53 -0.41
N LEU A 60 -5.02 -4.02 -1.44
CA LEU A 60 -4.39 -4.60 -2.62
C LEU A 60 -4.44 -3.60 -3.76
N CYS A 61 -3.28 -3.22 -4.25
CA CYS A 61 -3.15 -2.25 -5.32
C CYS A 61 -2.41 -2.91 -6.47
N ASP A 62 -3.17 -3.19 -7.53
CA ASP A 62 -2.80 -3.98 -8.71
C ASP A 62 -2.31 -5.40 -8.40
N TRP A 63 -2.66 -5.94 -7.23
CA TRP A 63 -2.30 -7.31 -6.85
C TRP A 63 -3.24 -8.33 -7.51
N PRO A 64 -2.72 -9.38 -8.17
CA PRO A 64 -3.56 -10.45 -8.71
C PRO A 64 -4.29 -11.19 -7.57
N GLY A 65 -5.62 -11.25 -7.62
CA GLY A 65 -6.42 -11.88 -6.56
C GLY A 65 -6.04 -13.33 -6.26
N GLU A 66 -5.62 -14.08 -7.28
CA GLU A 66 -5.18 -15.48 -7.19
C GLU A 66 -3.91 -15.67 -6.34
N TRP A 67 -3.06 -14.65 -6.24
CA TRP A 67 -1.83 -14.73 -5.44
C TRP A 67 -2.09 -14.62 -3.94
N LEU A 68 -3.12 -13.88 -3.53
CA LEU A 68 -3.48 -13.73 -2.12
C LEU A 68 -3.99 -15.06 -1.53
N GLU A 69 -4.72 -15.84 -2.33
CA GLU A 69 -5.25 -17.13 -1.92
C GLU A 69 -4.16 -18.14 -1.54
N GLY A 70 -2.98 -18.06 -2.18
CA GLY A 70 -1.83 -18.90 -1.87
C GLY A 70 -1.08 -18.52 -0.59
N TYR A 71 -1.23 -17.28 -0.10
CA TYR A 71 -0.43 -16.74 1.02
C TYR A 71 -1.23 -16.58 2.31
N VAL A 72 -2.55 -16.43 2.22
CA VAL A 72 -3.44 -16.16 3.37
C VAL A 72 -4.23 -17.42 3.82
N ALA A 73 -4.01 -18.57 3.17
CA ALA A 73 -4.65 -19.85 3.53
C ALA A 73 -4.23 -20.39 4.91
#